data_AF-A0A178UGC7-F1
#
_entry.id   AF-A0A178UGC7-F1
#
_cell.length_a   1.000
_cell.length_b   1.000
_cell.length_c   1.000
_cell.angle_alpha   90.00
_cell.angle_beta   90.00
_cell.angle_gamma   90.00
#
_symmetry.space_group_name_H-M   'P 1'
#
loop_
_entity.id
_entity.type
_entity.pdbx_description
1 polymer ?
#
loop_
_entity_poly.entity_id
_entity_poly.type
_entity_poly.pdbx_seq_one_letter_code
_entity_poly.pdbx_strand_id
1 'polypeptide(L)'
;MESLKRFLCSIALLLISLLLPSSLAQQQQHESIRTMEDFSGYPIHEPGQFGSINLASSLSVDAPGLQNQIDELSSFSDAPSPSVTRVLYTDKDVLARRYVKNLMALAGLNVREDAVGNIFGKWDGSEPNLPAVATGSHIDAIPYSGKYDGVVGVLGAVEAINVLKRSGFKPKRSLEIILFTSEEPTRFGISCLGSRLLAGSKELAEALKTTVVDGQNVSFIEAARSAGYAEDKDDDLSSVFLKKGSYFAFIELHIEQGPILEDEGLDIGVVTAIAAPASLKVEFEGNGGHAGAVLMPYRNDAGLAAAELALAVEKHVLESESIDTVGTVGILELHPGAINSIPSKSHLEIDTRDIDEARRNTVIKKIQESANTIAKKRKVKLSEFKIVNQDPPALSDKLVIKKMAEAATELNLSHKMMISRAYHDSLFMARISPMGMIFIPCYKGYSHKPEEYSSPEDMANGVKVLSLTLAKLSLD
;
A
#
# COMPACT_ATOMS: atom_id res chain seq x y z
N MET A 1 -73.89 8.01 -55.70
CA MET A 1 -74.21 7.39 -54.40
C MET A 1 -75.55 6.68 -54.49
N GLU A 2 -75.81 5.88 -55.54
CA GLU A 2 -75.24 4.51 -55.68
C GLU A 2 -75.67 3.65 -54.49
N SER A 3 -76.89 3.12 -54.47
CA SER A 3 -77.50 2.17 -55.41
C SER A 3 -76.90 0.76 -55.34
N LEU A 4 -77.83 -0.17 -55.10
CA LEU A 4 -77.84 -1.54 -55.62
C LEU A 4 -76.83 -2.56 -55.06
N LYS A 5 -77.39 -3.74 -54.75
CA LYS A 5 -76.76 -5.04 -54.50
C LYS A 5 -76.17 -5.25 -53.08
N ARG A 6 -76.59 -6.22 -52.26
CA ARG A 6 -77.60 -7.31 -52.42
C ARG A 6 -77.60 -7.99 -53.80
N PHE A 7 -76.47 -8.53 -54.19
CA PHE A 7 -76.42 -9.70 -55.06
C PHE A 7 -75.46 -10.66 -54.35
N LEU A 8 -75.97 -11.75 -53.79
CA LEU A 8 -76.32 -12.97 -54.51
C LEU A 8 -75.15 -13.51 -55.32
N CYS A 9 -74.86 -14.78 -55.04
CA CYS A 9 -74.35 -15.74 -56.00
C CYS A 9 -72.98 -15.46 -56.64
N SER A 10 -72.02 -16.23 -56.13
CA SER A 10 -71.37 -17.28 -56.94
C SER A 10 -70.27 -16.89 -57.92
N ILE A 11 -69.55 -17.94 -58.34
CA ILE A 11 -68.60 -17.99 -59.46
C ILE A 11 -67.32 -17.18 -59.19
N ALA A 12 -66.23 -17.80 -58.72
CA ALA A 12 -65.69 -19.07 -59.20
C ALA A 12 -65.55 -20.15 -58.10
N LEU A 13 -65.82 -21.43 -58.31
CA LEU A 13 -66.34 -22.15 -59.50
C LEU A 13 -65.60 -21.87 -60.82
N LEU A 14 -64.32 -22.29 -60.91
CA LEU A 14 -63.88 -23.40 -61.77
C LEU A 14 -62.39 -23.70 -61.57
N LEU A 15 -61.96 -24.93 -61.92
CA LEU A 15 -60.68 -25.63 -61.62
C LEU A 15 -60.76 -26.43 -60.31
N ILE A 16 -61.52 -27.53 -60.22
CA ILE A 16 -61.52 -28.74 -61.08
C ILE A 16 -60.13 -29.36 -61.22
N SER A 17 -59.94 -30.49 -60.52
CA SER A 17 -58.90 -31.55 -60.68
C SER A 17 -57.44 -31.10 -60.82
N LEU A 18 -56.49 -31.53 -59.98
CA LEU A 18 -55.88 -32.88 -59.90
C LEU A 18 -55.03 -32.89 -58.58
N LEU A 19 -54.73 -33.99 -57.86
CA LEU A 19 -54.96 -35.43 -58.02
C LEU A 19 -55.05 -36.12 -56.62
N LEU A 20 -55.43 -37.41 -56.62
CA LEU A 20 -55.20 -38.41 -55.56
C LEU A 20 -54.11 -39.40 -56.08
N PRO A 21 -53.41 -40.26 -55.28
CA PRO A 21 -54.03 -41.11 -54.24
C PRO A 21 -53.17 -41.55 -53.01
N SER A 22 -53.81 -42.36 -52.13
CA SER A 22 -53.25 -43.49 -51.32
C SER A 22 -52.13 -43.21 -50.29
N SER A 23 -52.38 -43.26 -48.96
CA SER A 23 -52.45 -44.45 -48.05
C SER A 23 -51.10 -45.19 -47.87
N LEU A 24 -50.59 -45.57 -46.68
CA LEU A 24 -51.24 -46.18 -45.51
C LEU A 24 -50.53 -45.87 -44.15
N ALA A 25 -51.32 -45.96 -43.08
CA ALA A 25 -51.11 -46.58 -41.76
C ALA A 25 -49.69 -47.00 -41.26
N GLN A 26 -49.35 -46.55 -40.05
CA GLN A 26 -49.35 -47.39 -38.82
C GLN A 26 -49.02 -46.53 -37.58
N GLN A 27 -49.97 -46.40 -36.65
CA GLN A 27 -49.71 -45.84 -35.31
C GLN A 27 -50.49 -46.67 -34.28
N GLN A 28 -49.86 -47.76 -33.84
CA GLN A 28 -50.38 -48.67 -32.83
C GLN A 28 -49.19 -49.33 -32.12
N GLN A 29 -49.34 -49.57 -30.81
CA GLN A 29 -48.34 -50.16 -29.90
C GLN A 29 -47.12 -49.26 -29.58
N HIS A 30 -46.60 -49.18 -28.35
CA HIS A 30 -46.93 -49.95 -27.14
C HIS A 30 -46.90 -49.07 -25.88
N GLU A 31 -47.97 -49.10 -25.07
CA GLU A 31 -47.78 -48.95 -23.62
C GLU A 31 -47.06 -50.20 -23.12
N SER A 32 -45.94 -50.04 -22.40
CA SER A 32 -45.51 -50.84 -21.25
C SER A 32 -43.99 -50.74 -21.06
N ILE A 33 -43.55 -49.82 -20.21
CA ILE A 33 -42.40 -49.94 -19.28
C ILE A 33 -42.57 -48.79 -18.29
N ARG A 34 -43.13 -49.09 -17.11
CA ARG A 34 -42.99 -48.25 -15.92
C ARG A 34 -41.80 -48.82 -15.14
N THR A 35 -40.70 -48.08 -15.05
CA THR A 35 -39.50 -48.50 -14.34
C THR A 35 -39.00 -47.41 -13.41
N MET A 36 -39.12 -47.66 -12.10
CA MET A 36 -38.25 -47.21 -11.00
C MET A 36 -37.93 -45.71 -10.77
N GLU A 37 -38.27 -44.78 -11.66
CA GLU A 37 -37.85 -43.37 -11.53
C GLU A 37 -38.75 -42.53 -10.59
N ASP A 38 -40.02 -42.94 -10.38
CA ASP A 38 -40.99 -42.20 -9.55
C ASP A 38 -40.77 -42.30 -8.02
N PHE A 39 -39.68 -42.90 -7.53
CA PHE A 39 -39.55 -43.31 -6.12
C PHE A 39 -38.34 -42.74 -5.33
N SER A 40 -37.42 -41.97 -5.94
CA SER A 40 -36.16 -41.59 -5.28
C SER A 40 -36.09 -40.15 -4.73
N GLY A 41 -36.95 -39.22 -5.18
CA GLY A 41 -37.11 -37.89 -4.57
C GLY A 41 -35.89 -36.93 -4.64
N TYR A 42 -34.83 -37.29 -5.35
CA TYR A 42 -33.65 -36.46 -5.60
C TYR A 42 -33.42 -36.31 -7.10
N PRO A 43 -33.25 -35.08 -7.63
CA PRO A 43 -32.89 -34.90 -9.03
C PRO A 43 -31.47 -35.41 -9.27
N ILE A 44 -31.34 -36.40 -10.16
CA ILE A 44 -30.04 -36.83 -10.68
C ILE A 44 -29.56 -35.71 -11.62
N HIS A 45 -28.59 -34.91 -11.18
CA HIS A 45 -27.87 -34.03 -12.08
C HIS A 45 -27.02 -34.88 -13.02
N GLU A 46 -27.37 -34.91 -14.30
CA GLU A 46 -26.44 -35.30 -15.35
C GLU A 46 -25.18 -34.41 -15.27
N PRO A 47 -23.98 -34.94 -15.58
CA PRO A 47 -22.75 -34.16 -15.65
C PRO A 47 -22.70 -33.33 -16.96
N GLY A 48 -23.70 -32.48 -17.15
CA GLY A 48 -23.76 -31.50 -18.24
C GLY A 48 -22.90 -30.29 -17.92
N GLN A 49 -21.79 -30.15 -18.67
CA GLN A 49 -21.02 -28.92 -18.89
C GLN A 49 -21.10 -27.85 -17.78
N PHE A 50 -20.36 -28.06 -16.68
CA PHE A 50 -19.85 -26.92 -15.93
C PHE A 50 -18.92 -26.12 -16.84
N GLY A 51 -19.40 -25.00 -17.38
CA GLY A 51 -18.53 -23.99 -17.97
C GLY A 51 -17.51 -23.59 -16.90
N SER A 52 -16.22 -23.68 -17.24
CA SER A 52 -15.14 -23.44 -16.29
C SER A 52 -15.25 -22.02 -15.74
N ILE A 53 -15.69 -21.90 -14.48
CA ILE A 53 -15.74 -20.62 -13.76
C ILE A 53 -14.31 -20.09 -13.73
N ASN A 54 -14.05 -18.99 -14.42
CA ASN A 54 -12.72 -18.40 -14.44
C ASN A 54 -12.42 -17.82 -13.04
N LEU A 55 -11.16 -17.90 -12.61
CA LEU A 55 -10.77 -17.53 -11.25
C LEU A 55 -11.22 -16.09 -10.90
N ALA A 56 -11.05 -15.14 -11.84
CA ALA A 56 -11.47 -13.74 -11.70
C ALA A 56 -12.95 -13.59 -11.31
N SER A 57 -13.87 -14.25 -12.00
CA SER A 57 -15.32 -14.21 -11.72
C SER A 57 -15.71 -14.85 -10.39
N SER A 58 -14.84 -15.68 -9.81
CA SER A 58 -15.06 -16.33 -8.51
C SER A 58 -14.51 -15.54 -7.32
N LEU A 59 -13.83 -14.42 -7.53
CA LEU A 59 -13.23 -13.63 -6.45
C LEU A 59 -14.29 -12.76 -5.76
N SER A 60 -14.68 -13.15 -4.55
CA SER A 60 -15.61 -12.41 -3.69
C SER A 60 -14.91 -12.03 -2.38
N VAL A 61 -14.94 -10.74 -2.03
CA VAL A 61 -14.30 -10.13 -0.85
C VAL A 61 -15.37 -9.80 0.19
N ASP A 62 -15.11 -10.08 1.46
CA ASP A 62 -15.95 -9.58 2.56
C ASP A 62 -15.61 -8.11 2.87
N ALA A 63 -16.11 -7.20 2.03
CA ALA A 63 -15.80 -5.77 2.15
C ALA A 63 -16.26 -5.14 3.49
N PRO A 64 -17.45 -5.46 4.04
CA PRO A 64 -17.83 -5.02 5.39
C PRO A 64 -16.93 -5.64 6.47
N GLY A 65 -16.57 -6.93 6.35
CA GLY A 65 -15.63 -7.58 7.26
C GLY A 65 -14.25 -6.90 7.27
N LEU A 66 -13.72 -6.55 6.10
CA LEU A 66 -12.45 -5.83 5.96
C LEU A 66 -12.51 -4.42 6.57
N GLN A 67 -13.61 -3.67 6.34
CA GLN A 67 -13.79 -2.36 6.99
C GLN A 67 -13.87 -2.48 8.52
N ASN A 68 -14.57 -3.50 9.04
CA ASN A 68 -14.62 -3.77 10.48
C ASN A 68 -13.23 -4.09 11.06
N GLN A 69 -12.38 -4.81 10.33
CA GLN A 69 -10.99 -5.10 10.75
C GLN A 69 -10.12 -3.83 10.77
N ILE A 70 -10.30 -2.93 9.79
CA ILE A 70 -9.65 -1.61 9.77
C ILE A 70 -10.10 -0.77 10.96
N ASP A 71 -11.40 -0.76 11.25
CA ASP A 71 -11.97 -0.02 12.38
C ASP A 71 -11.48 -0.58 13.73
N GLU A 72 -11.40 -1.90 13.88
CA GLU A 72 -10.85 -2.55 15.07
C GLU A 72 -9.35 -2.26 15.23
N LEU A 73 -8.55 -2.37 14.17
CA LEU A 73 -7.12 -2.04 14.20
C LEU A 73 -6.86 -0.55 14.52
N SER A 74 -7.76 0.34 14.08
CA SER A 74 -7.67 1.78 14.39
C SER A 74 -7.82 2.09 15.88
N SER A 75 -8.44 1.18 16.66
CA SER A 75 -8.58 1.34 18.12
C SER A 75 -7.25 1.19 18.88
N PHE A 76 -6.24 0.56 18.28
CA PHE A 76 -4.88 0.50 18.82
C PHE A 76 -4.13 1.80 18.47
N SER A 77 -4.47 2.87 19.18
CA SER A 77 -3.98 4.22 18.94
C SER A 77 -3.70 4.97 20.26
N ASP A 78 -2.68 5.83 20.25
CA ASP A 78 -2.42 6.83 21.30
C ASP A 78 -3.16 8.16 21.07
N ALA A 79 -3.62 8.42 19.83
CA ALA A 79 -4.52 9.53 19.51
C ALA A 79 -6.00 9.11 19.62
N PRO A 80 -6.91 10.02 20.03
CA PRO A 80 -8.34 9.76 20.00
C PRO A 80 -8.87 9.69 18.57
N SER A 81 -9.79 8.75 18.33
CA SER A 81 -10.57 8.65 17.08
C SER A 81 -11.19 10.01 16.70
N PRO A 82 -11.19 10.41 15.40
CA PRO A 82 -10.84 9.62 14.22
C PRO A 82 -9.35 9.46 13.92
N SER A 83 -8.46 10.15 14.63
CA SER A 83 -7.01 10.06 14.41
C SER A 83 -6.41 8.76 14.92
N VAL A 84 -5.40 8.27 14.20
CA VAL A 84 -4.50 7.21 14.66
C VAL A 84 -3.13 7.79 15.00
N THR A 85 -2.51 7.26 16.05
CA THR A 85 -1.07 7.39 16.32
C THR A 85 -0.62 6.03 16.82
N ARG A 86 0.29 5.37 16.09
CA ARG A 86 0.78 4.04 16.47
C ARG A 86 2.25 3.90 16.09
N VAL A 87 3.12 4.24 17.03
CA VAL A 87 4.56 4.32 16.79
C VAL A 87 5.23 2.97 17.05
N LEU A 88 6.25 2.64 16.23
CA LEU A 88 7.10 1.44 16.36
C LEU A 88 7.46 1.09 17.81
N TYR A 89 7.24 -0.17 18.19
CA TYR A 89 7.53 -0.78 19.49
C TYR A 89 6.86 -0.09 20.70
N THR A 90 5.74 0.60 20.50
CA THR A 90 4.84 1.01 21.61
C THR A 90 3.89 -0.13 21.98
N ASP A 91 3.15 0.03 23.08
CA ASP A 91 2.10 -0.92 23.47
C ASP A 91 1.00 -1.05 22.40
N LYS A 92 0.63 0.07 21.73
CA LYS A 92 -0.35 0.08 20.63
C LYS A 92 0.14 -0.71 19.43
N ASP A 93 1.40 -0.59 19.07
CA ASP A 93 2.03 -1.38 18.01
C ASP A 93 2.06 -2.88 18.38
N VAL A 94 2.47 -3.24 19.60
CA VAL A 94 2.45 -4.63 20.07
C VAL A 94 1.03 -5.23 20.04
N LEU A 95 0.00 -4.46 20.39
CA LEU A 95 -1.40 -4.90 20.29
C LEU A 95 -1.83 -5.10 18.83
N ALA A 96 -1.52 -4.16 17.94
CA ALA A 96 -1.81 -4.24 16.51
C ALA A 96 -1.12 -5.44 15.84
N ARG A 97 0.16 -5.70 16.16
CA ARG A 97 0.89 -6.90 15.71
C ARG A 97 0.24 -8.20 16.17
N ARG A 98 -0.23 -8.26 17.43
CA ARG A 98 -0.95 -9.44 17.95
C ARG A 98 -2.26 -9.67 17.19
N TYR A 99 -3.00 -8.60 16.88
CA TYR A 99 -4.21 -8.65 16.08
C TYR A 99 -3.93 -9.22 14.68
N VAL A 100 -2.96 -8.66 13.95
CA VAL A 100 -2.60 -9.13 12.59
C VAL A 100 -2.07 -10.57 12.62
N LYS A 101 -1.22 -10.94 13.58
CA LYS A 101 -0.75 -12.34 13.74
C LYS A 101 -1.90 -13.32 13.99
N ASN A 102 -2.92 -12.92 14.75
CA ASN A 102 -4.13 -13.72 14.95
C ASN A 102 -4.93 -13.88 13.65
N LEU A 103 -5.11 -12.81 12.86
CA LEU A 103 -5.77 -12.89 11.54
C LEU A 103 -5.00 -13.80 10.56
N MET A 104 -3.67 -13.71 10.52
CA MET A 104 -2.82 -14.61 9.73
C MET A 104 -2.98 -16.08 10.16
N ALA A 105 -3.02 -16.34 11.47
CA ALA A 105 -3.21 -17.69 12.00
C ALA A 105 -4.62 -18.24 11.69
N LEU A 106 -5.67 -17.41 11.79
CA LEU A 106 -7.05 -17.77 11.42
C LEU A 106 -7.19 -18.01 9.91
N ALA A 107 -6.48 -17.27 9.08
CA ALA A 107 -6.35 -17.53 7.64
C ALA A 107 -5.56 -18.83 7.34
N GLY A 108 -5.04 -19.54 8.36
CA GLY A 108 -4.28 -20.77 8.21
C GLY A 108 -2.94 -20.56 7.51
N LEU A 109 -2.19 -19.55 7.97
CA LEU A 109 -0.83 -19.24 7.52
C LEU A 109 0.21 -19.72 8.55
N ASN A 110 1.37 -20.15 8.06
CA ASN A 110 2.53 -20.43 8.89
C ASN A 110 3.20 -19.09 9.26
N VAL A 111 3.02 -18.64 10.50
CA VAL A 111 3.52 -17.35 11.01
C VAL A 111 4.93 -17.50 11.60
N ARG A 112 5.85 -16.60 11.21
CA ARG A 112 7.15 -16.39 11.87
C ARG A 112 7.44 -14.90 12.05
N GLU A 113 8.46 -14.60 12.83
CA GLU A 113 8.97 -13.24 13.06
C GLU A 113 10.51 -13.27 12.93
N ASP A 114 11.14 -12.17 12.52
CA ASP A 114 12.61 -12.03 12.51
C ASP A 114 13.15 -11.22 13.72
N ALA A 115 14.46 -11.00 13.76
CA ALA A 115 15.14 -10.35 14.89
C ALA A 115 14.67 -8.91 15.18
N VAL A 116 14.06 -8.22 14.20
CA VAL A 116 13.49 -6.87 14.34
C VAL A 116 11.96 -6.86 14.28
N GLY A 117 11.33 -8.03 14.25
CA GLY A 117 9.88 -8.15 14.27
C GLY A 117 9.18 -7.83 12.95
N ASN A 118 9.84 -7.98 11.79
CA ASN A 118 9.06 -8.19 10.57
C ASN A 118 8.31 -9.52 10.72
N ILE A 119 7.03 -9.53 10.41
CA ILE A 119 6.12 -10.66 10.62
C ILE A 119 5.77 -11.26 9.26
N PHE A 120 5.89 -12.58 9.12
CA PHE A 120 5.68 -13.27 7.86
C PHE A 120 4.62 -14.37 8.02
N GLY A 121 3.57 -14.36 7.18
CA GLY A 121 2.54 -15.39 7.13
C GLY A 121 2.56 -16.15 5.80
N LYS A 122 3.00 -17.41 5.79
CA LYS A 122 3.13 -18.23 4.57
C LYS A 122 1.96 -19.18 4.35
N TRP A 123 1.43 -19.19 3.13
CA TRP A 123 0.63 -20.29 2.59
C TRP A 123 1.53 -21.12 1.66
N ASP A 124 1.85 -22.34 2.09
CA ASP A 124 2.68 -23.25 1.30
C ASP A 124 1.99 -23.68 -0.01
N GLY A 125 2.73 -23.52 -1.11
CA GLY A 125 2.34 -24.02 -2.43
C GLY A 125 2.75 -25.47 -2.65
N SER A 126 2.37 -26.04 -3.80
CA SER A 126 2.74 -27.41 -4.17
C SER A 126 4.25 -27.61 -4.41
N GLU A 127 4.98 -26.53 -4.68
CA GLU A 127 6.44 -26.51 -4.87
C GLU A 127 7.07 -25.51 -3.88
N PRO A 128 7.06 -25.80 -2.56
CA PRO A 128 7.41 -24.83 -1.51
C PRO A 128 8.90 -24.45 -1.47
N ASN A 129 9.75 -25.17 -2.23
CA ASN A 129 11.17 -24.86 -2.40
C ASN A 129 11.44 -23.78 -3.46
N LEU A 130 10.44 -23.40 -4.27
CA LEU A 130 10.57 -22.25 -5.18
C LEU A 130 10.53 -20.93 -4.39
N PRO A 131 11.20 -19.87 -4.89
CA PRO A 131 11.00 -18.52 -4.37
C PRO A 131 9.52 -18.15 -4.31
N ALA A 132 9.04 -17.76 -3.13
CA ALA A 132 7.64 -17.44 -2.90
C ALA A 132 7.24 -16.15 -3.63
N VAL A 133 5.93 -15.94 -3.86
CA VAL A 133 5.40 -14.63 -4.22
C VAL A 133 5.03 -13.91 -2.92
N ALA A 134 5.67 -12.78 -2.67
CA ALA A 134 5.43 -11.99 -1.47
C ALA A 134 4.43 -10.87 -1.71
N THR A 135 3.73 -10.50 -0.66
CA THR A 135 2.92 -9.27 -0.60
C THR A 135 2.97 -8.71 0.80
N GLY A 136 2.75 -7.42 0.99
CA GLY A 136 2.84 -6.84 2.32
C GLY A 136 2.83 -5.33 2.31
N SER A 137 2.76 -4.76 3.51
CA SER A 137 2.94 -3.34 3.81
C SER A 137 3.12 -3.21 5.34
N HIS A 138 2.84 -2.04 5.91
CA HIS A 138 3.06 -1.72 7.32
C HIS A 138 1.75 -1.48 8.10
N ILE A 139 1.85 -1.27 9.42
CA ILE A 139 0.73 -0.82 10.27
C ILE A 139 1.13 0.25 11.28
N ASP A 140 2.39 0.67 11.36
CA ASP A 140 2.74 1.87 12.12
C ASP A 140 2.17 3.12 11.44
N ALA A 141 1.90 4.15 12.23
CA ALA A 141 1.15 5.33 11.82
C ALA A 141 1.71 6.58 12.52
N ILE A 142 2.06 7.62 11.75
CA ILE A 142 2.55 8.89 12.30
C ILE A 142 1.52 9.56 13.23
N PRO A 143 1.93 10.54 14.06
CA PRO A 143 1.01 11.21 14.96
C PRO A 143 -0.17 11.89 14.24
N TYR A 144 -1.39 11.55 14.66
CA TYR A 144 -2.64 12.09 14.16
C TYR A 144 -2.99 11.77 12.69
N SER A 145 -2.50 10.66 12.14
CA SER A 145 -2.82 10.21 10.78
C SER A 145 -4.19 9.52 10.64
N GLY A 146 -4.42 8.93 9.47
CA GLY A 146 -5.59 8.11 9.14
C GLY A 146 -5.47 6.65 9.55
N LYS A 147 -6.32 5.80 9.00
CA LYS A 147 -6.46 4.37 9.35
C LYS A 147 -6.30 3.40 8.18
N TYR A 148 -5.99 3.91 6.99
CA TYR A 148 -5.89 3.15 5.74
C TYR A 148 -4.44 3.01 5.27
N ASP A 149 -3.61 4.03 5.53
CA ASP A 149 -2.17 4.06 5.26
C ASP A 149 -1.44 2.82 5.80
N GLY A 150 -0.71 2.10 4.94
CA GLY A 150 -0.14 0.76 5.18
C GLY A 150 -1.14 -0.37 5.44
N VAL A 151 -2.10 -0.13 6.33
CA VAL A 151 -3.09 -1.07 6.87
C VAL A 151 -3.89 -1.78 5.78
N VAL A 152 -4.27 -1.08 4.71
CA VAL A 152 -4.97 -1.69 3.56
C VAL A 152 -4.10 -2.75 2.88
N GLY A 153 -2.79 -2.53 2.79
CA GLY A 153 -1.86 -3.51 2.23
C GLY A 153 -1.70 -4.76 3.08
N VAL A 154 -1.75 -4.63 4.40
CA VAL A 154 -1.60 -5.76 5.34
C VAL A 154 -2.90 -6.55 5.50
N LEU A 155 -4.00 -5.87 5.85
CA LEU A 155 -5.30 -6.54 6.03
C LEU A 155 -5.89 -7.00 4.69
N GLY A 156 -5.71 -6.22 3.63
CA GLY A 156 -6.08 -6.60 2.27
C GLY A 156 -5.28 -7.79 1.74
N ALA A 157 -4.00 -7.96 2.12
CA ALA A 157 -3.24 -9.17 1.80
C ALA A 157 -3.77 -10.41 2.54
N VAL A 158 -4.16 -10.28 3.82
CA VAL A 158 -4.79 -11.40 4.57
C VAL A 158 -6.11 -11.79 3.92
N GLU A 159 -6.95 -10.80 3.57
CA GLU A 159 -8.21 -11.07 2.89
C GLU A 159 -7.98 -11.61 1.46
N ALA A 160 -6.95 -11.19 0.73
CA ALA A 160 -6.60 -11.78 -0.57
C ALA A 160 -6.29 -13.28 -0.48
N ILE A 161 -5.61 -13.73 0.58
CA ILE A 161 -5.43 -15.16 0.85
C ILE A 161 -6.78 -15.85 1.14
N ASN A 162 -7.65 -15.25 1.94
CA ASN A 162 -8.97 -15.80 2.23
C ASN A 162 -9.84 -15.92 0.97
N VAL A 163 -9.85 -14.89 0.12
CA VAL A 163 -10.52 -14.86 -1.19
C VAL A 163 -10.04 -16.05 -2.03
N LEU A 164 -8.72 -16.18 -2.24
CA LEU A 164 -8.14 -17.28 -3.01
C LEU A 164 -8.48 -18.66 -2.43
N LYS A 165 -8.48 -18.81 -1.09
CA LYS A 165 -8.88 -20.05 -0.42
C LYS A 165 -10.37 -20.36 -0.62
N ARG A 166 -11.26 -19.36 -0.53
CA ARG A 166 -12.71 -19.51 -0.81
C ARG A 166 -12.98 -19.88 -2.28
N SER A 167 -12.21 -19.33 -3.22
CA SER A 167 -12.26 -19.68 -4.66
C SER A 167 -11.57 -21.03 -4.98
N GLY A 168 -11.08 -21.76 -3.97
CA GLY A 168 -10.48 -23.09 -4.17
C GLY A 168 -9.09 -23.11 -4.80
N PHE A 169 -8.45 -21.96 -4.96
CA PHE A 169 -7.12 -21.82 -5.58
C PHE A 169 -6.06 -22.70 -4.89
N LYS A 170 -5.07 -23.14 -5.68
CA LYS A 170 -3.93 -23.94 -5.22
C LYS A 170 -2.63 -23.30 -5.71
N PRO A 171 -1.86 -22.62 -4.84
CA PRO A 171 -0.58 -22.03 -5.22
C PRO A 171 0.44 -23.09 -5.62
N LYS A 172 1.25 -22.79 -6.64
CA LYS A 172 2.44 -23.59 -7.00
C LYS A 172 3.65 -23.11 -6.21
N ARG A 173 4.08 -21.86 -6.44
CA ARG A 173 4.95 -21.13 -5.49
C ARG A 173 4.12 -20.73 -4.27
N SER A 174 4.67 -20.89 -3.07
CA SER A 174 4.06 -20.39 -1.84
C SER A 174 3.74 -18.89 -1.93
N LEU A 175 2.66 -18.47 -1.27
CA LEU A 175 2.33 -17.07 -1.07
C LEU A 175 2.76 -16.65 0.33
N GLU A 176 3.39 -15.49 0.50
CA GLU A 176 3.85 -15.01 1.80
C GLU A 176 3.45 -13.56 2.04
N ILE A 177 2.65 -13.32 3.08
CA ILE A 177 2.36 -11.98 3.55
C ILE A 177 3.51 -11.51 4.42
N ILE A 178 3.94 -10.26 4.26
CA ILE A 178 4.89 -9.56 5.11
C ILE A 178 4.15 -8.39 5.77
N LEU A 179 4.18 -8.34 7.09
CA LEU A 179 3.96 -7.12 7.86
C LEU A 179 5.34 -6.59 8.21
N PHE A 180 5.76 -5.49 7.56
CA PHE A 180 7.02 -4.85 7.85
C PHE A 180 7.00 -4.22 9.24
N THR A 181 8.15 -4.21 9.91
CA THR A 181 8.20 -3.80 11.31
C THR A 181 7.92 -2.32 11.51
N SER A 182 8.33 -1.47 10.56
CA SER A 182 8.00 -0.04 10.53
C SER A 182 8.41 0.56 9.19
N GLU A 183 7.51 1.34 8.62
CA GLU A 183 7.69 2.15 7.42
C GLU A 183 7.95 3.61 7.80
N GLU A 184 7.24 4.10 8.81
CA GLU A 184 7.19 5.52 9.13
C GLU A 184 8.42 5.99 9.94
N PRO A 185 9.06 7.12 9.59
CA PRO A 185 10.30 7.56 10.24
C PRO A 185 10.11 8.04 11.70
N THR A 186 8.88 8.07 12.21
CA THR A 186 8.45 8.77 13.44
C THR A 186 9.37 8.58 14.65
N ARG A 187 9.79 7.35 14.96
CA ARG A 187 10.49 7.07 16.22
C ARG A 187 11.98 7.41 16.20
N PHE A 188 12.66 7.06 15.10
CA PHE A 188 14.12 7.08 15.00
C PHE A 188 14.66 7.98 13.88
N GLY A 189 13.78 8.66 13.12
CA GLY A 189 14.14 9.39 11.91
C GLY A 189 14.52 8.47 10.73
N ILE A 190 14.11 7.20 10.76
CA ILE A 190 14.51 6.17 9.79
C ILE A 190 13.24 5.56 9.20
N SER A 191 12.92 5.91 7.94
CA SER A 191 11.82 5.27 7.22
C SER A 191 12.18 3.85 6.77
N CYS A 192 11.17 3.02 6.51
CA CYS A 192 11.27 1.68 5.94
C CYS A 192 12.29 0.78 6.68
N LEU A 193 12.36 0.90 8.01
CA LEU A 193 13.38 0.24 8.84
C LEU A 193 13.40 -1.27 8.60
N GLY A 194 12.21 -1.88 8.49
CA GLY A 194 12.05 -3.29 8.20
C GLY A 194 12.63 -3.68 6.83
N SER A 195 12.10 -3.10 5.74
CA SER A 195 12.52 -3.44 4.38
C SER A 195 13.94 -3.01 4.02
N ARG A 196 14.49 -1.94 4.62
CA ARG A 196 15.92 -1.58 4.49
C ARG A 196 16.85 -2.66 5.04
N LEU A 197 16.49 -3.29 6.16
CA LEU A 197 17.24 -4.42 6.72
C LEU A 197 17.02 -5.69 5.89
N LEU A 198 15.79 -6.00 5.47
CA LEU A 198 15.53 -7.12 4.54
C LEU A 198 16.34 -6.98 3.24
N ALA A 199 16.52 -5.75 2.75
CA ALA A 199 17.34 -5.41 1.58
C ALA A 199 18.87 -5.39 1.85
N GLY A 200 19.32 -5.67 3.07
CA GLY A 200 20.71 -5.92 3.42
C GLY A 200 21.57 -4.68 3.70
N SER A 201 21.00 -3.56 4.16
CA SER A 201 21.82 -2.41 4.58
C SER A 201 22.58 -2.71 5.87
N LYS A 202 23.90 -2.88 5.73
CA LYS A 202 24.84 -3.08 6.84
C LYS A 202 25.03 -1.82 7.67
N GLU A 203 25.01 -0.68 7.00
CA GLU A 203 25.17 0.65 7.59
C GLU A 203 24.01 0.94 8.56
N LEU A 204 22.79 0.56 8.18
CA LEU A 204 21.63 0.63 9.06
C LEU A 204 21.74 -0.36 10.22
N ALA A 205 22.08 -1.62 9.96
CA ALA A 205 22.24 -2.63 11.02
C ALA A 205 23.28 -2.20 12.09
N GLU A 206 24.44 -1.70 11.65
CA GLU A 206 25.47 -1.15 12.52
C GLU A 206 24.96 0.07 13.31
N ALA A 207 24.30 1.03 12.66
CA ALA A 207 23.74 2.21 13.32
C ALA A 207 22.70 1.85 14.40
N LEU A 208 21.78 0.93 14.09
CA LEU A 208 20.74 0.44 15.00
C LEU A 208 21.31 -0.26 16.26
N LYS A 209 22.45 -0.95 16.12
CA LYS A 209 23.15 -1.59 17.25
C LYS A 209 24.00 -0.62 18.08
N THR A 210 24.38 0.55 17.56
CA THR A 210 25.47 1.38 18.14
C THR A 210 25.10 2.81 18.50
N THR A 211 24.24 3.48 17.72
CA THR A 211 24.08 4.95 17.76
C THR A 211 22.63 5.45 17.68
N VAL A 212 21.69 4.64 17.21
CA VAL A 212 20.29 5.06 17.05
C VAL A 212 19.54 5.08 18.38
N VAL A 213 19.00 6.25 18.70
CA VAL A 213 18.10 6.52 19.83
C VAL A 213 16.89 7.33 19.34
N ASP A 214 15.76 7.24 20.03
CA ASP A 214 14.60 8.10 19.79
C ASP A 214 14.73 9.48 20.46
N GLY A 215 13.75 10.35 20.25
CA GLY A 215 13.71 11.70 20.84
C GLY A 215 13.67 11.72 22.38
N GLN A 216 13.51 10.57 23.04
CA GLN A 216 13.55 10.42 24.49
C GLN A 216 14.88 9.78 24.97
N ASN A 217 15.83 9.55 24.05
CA ASN A 217 17.10 8.84 24.24
C ASN A 217 16.95 7.33 24.53
N VAL A 218 15.81 6.72 24.22
CA VAL A 218 15.67 5.25 24.28
C VAL A 218 16.35 4.65 23.06
N SER A 219 17.26 3.69 23.27
CA SER A 219 17.97 3.05 22.16
C SER A 219 17.05 2.13 21.34
N PHE A 220 17.36 1.95 20.05
CA PHE A 220 16.61 1.02 19.20
C PHE A 220 16.52 -0.39 19.82
N ILE A 221 17.62 -0.91 20.37
CA ILE A 221 17.67 -2.24 20.98
C ILE A 221 16.86 -2.34 22.28
N GLU A 222 16.77 -1.27 23.05
CA GLU A 222 15.91 -1.19 24.24
C GLU A 222 14.43 -1.19 23.85
N ALA A 223 14.05 -0.38 22.85
CA ALA A 223 12.71 -0.34 22.30
C ALA A 223 12.30 -1.71 21.72
N ALA A 224 13.14 -2.31 20.87
CA ALA A 224 12.90 -3.63 20.29
C ALA A 224 12.67 -4.71 21.36
N ARG A 225 13.52 -4.73 22.41
CA ARG A 225 13.37 -5.66 23.54
C ARG A 225 12.10 -5.43 24.34
N SER A 226 11.68 -4.16 24.52
CA SER A 226 10.40 -3.87 25.19
C SER A 226 9.18 -4.42 24.44
N ALA A 227 9.29 -4.58 23.12
CA ALA A 227 8.28 -5.21 22.27
C ALA A 227 8.46 -6.74 22.08
N GLY A 228 9.53 -7.34 22.61
CA GLY A 228 9.82 -8.78 22.53
C GLY A 228 10.74 -9.21 21.37
N TYR A 229 11.57 -8.30 20.85
CA TYR A 229 12.50 -8.53 19.74
C TYR A 229 13.96 -8.21 20.13
N ALA A 230 14.93 -8.49 19.26
CA ALA A 230 16.37 -8.23 19.47
C ALA A 230 16.94 -8.75 20.82
N GLU A 231 16.48 -9.92 21.28
CA GLU A 231 16.96 -10.54 22.52
C GLU A 231 18.42 -11.02 22.40
N ASP A 232 18.80 -11.53 21.23
CA ASP A 232 20.18 -11.94 20.95
C ASP A 232 21.14 -10.74 21.01
N LYS A 233 22.26 -10.93 21.69
CA LYS A 233 23.33 -9.93 21.82
C LYS A 233 24.36 -10.08 20.70
N ASP A 234 24.59 -11.32 20.26
CA ASP A 234 25.63 -11.71 19.32
C ASP A 234 25.20 -11.54 17.86
N ASP A 235 23.89 -11.49 17.60
CA ASP A 235 23.32 -11.11 16.30
C ASP A 235 23.58 -9.62 15.97
N ASP A 236 24.26 -9.35 14.86
CA ASP A 236 24.51 -8.00 14.32
C ASP A 236 23.35 -7.45 13.46
N LEU A 237 22.20 -8.12 13.49
CA LEU A 237 21.01 -7.93 12.65
C LEU A 237 21.19 -8.37 11.19
N SER A 238 22.33 -8.96 10.81
CA SER A 238 22.48 -9.58 9.48
C SER A 238 21.62 -10.84 9.32
N SER A 239 21.11 -11.42 10.42
CA SER A 239 20.10 -12.48 10.44
C SER A 239 18.80 -12.13 9.68
N VAL A 240 18.48 -10.82 9.59
CA VAL A 240 17.30 -10.28 8.91
C VAL A 240 17.48 -10.27 7.38
N PHE A 241 18.72 -10.28 6.88
CA PHE A 241 18.99 -9.95 5.48
C PHE A 241 18.47 -11.03 4.53
N LEU A 242 17.61 -10.65 3.58
CA LEU A 242 17.13 -11.56 2.55
C LEU A 242 18.14 -11.66 1.41
N LYS A 243 18.37 -12.89 0.95
CA LYS A 243 19.17 -13.13 -0.25
C LYS A 243 18.40 -12.65 -1.48
N LYS A 244 19.04 -11.85 -2.33
CA LYS A 244 18.47 -11.43 -3.63
C LYS A 244 17.91 -12.62 -4.41
N GLY A 245 16.66 -12.53 -4.84
CA GLY A 245 15.91 -13.60 -5.49
C GLY A 245 15.27 -14.65 -4.55
N SER A 246 15.23 -14.42 -3.23
CA SER A 246 14.49 -15.26 -2.27
C SER A 246 12.97 -15.23 -2.49
N TYR A 247 12.46 -14.14 -3.07
CA TYR A 247 11.11 -14.01 -3.59
C TYR A 247 11.14 -13.92 -5.12
N PHE A 248 10.14 -14.54 -5.75
CA PHE A 248 9.90 -14.46 -7.19
C PHE A 248 9.40 -13.07 -7.61
N ALA A 249 8.54 -12.47 -6.78
CA ALA A 249 8.09 -11.09 -6.88
C ALA A 249 7.56 -10.61 -5.51
N PHE A 250 7.48 -9.30 -5.32
CA PHE A 250 6.86 -8.62 -4.18
C PHE A 250 5.79 -7.63 -4.66
N ILE A 251 4.55 -7.77 -4.17
CA ILE A 251 3.41 -6.94 -4.57
C ILE A 251 2.82 -6.19 -3.37
N GLU A 252 2.79 -4.87 -3.40
CA GLU A 252 2.18 -4.05 -2.36
C GLU A 252 0.85 -3.46 -2.82
N LEU A 253 -0.21 -3.63 -2.02
CA LEU A 253 -1.48 -2.94 -2.19
C LEU A 253 -1.47 -1.71 -1.28
N HIS A 254 -1.83 -0.54 -1.80
CA HIS A 254 -1.81 0.70 -1.03
C HIS A 254 -2.90 1.67 -1.50
N ILE A 255 -3.26 2.63 -0.64
CA ILE A 255 -4.01 3.82 -1.09
C ILE A 255 -3.09 4.72 -1.93
N GLU A 256 -3.65 5.48 -2.88
CA GLU A 256 -2.85 6.36 -3.74
C GLU A 256 -2.07 7.45 -2.97
N GLN A 257 -2.63 7.94 -1.86
CA GLN A 257 -2.16 9.15 -1.15
C GLN A 257 -2.12 10.38 -2.07
N GLY A 258 -3.00 10.38 -3.07
CA GLY A 258 -3.15 11.38 -4.12
C GLY A 258 -4.55 11.30 -4.74
N PRO A 259 -5.00 12.32 -5.48
CA PRO A 259 -6.36 12.39 -5.97
C PRO A 259 -6.55 11.84 -7.40
N ILE A 260 -5.50 11.35 -8.07
CA ILE A 260 -5.51 11.12 -9.52
C ILE A 260 -6.53 10.07 -9.95
N LEU A 261 -6.68 8.98 -9.19
CA LEU A 261 -7.66 7.94 -9.46
C LEU A 261 -9.10 8.41 -9.16
N GLU A 262 -9.31 9.21 -8.11
CA GLU A 262 -10.63 9.80 -7.80
C GLU A 262 -11.04 10.84 -8.87
N ASP A 263 -10.15 11.78 -9.20
CA ASP A 263 -10.38 12.86 -10.16
C ASP A 263 -10.60 12.33 -11.59
N GLU A 264 -9.96 11.23 -11.98
CA GLU A 264 -10.14 10.59 -13.29
C GLU A 264 -11.25 9.52 -13.30
N GLY A 265 -11.81 9.16 -12.15
CA GLY A 265 -12.86 8.13 -12.02
C GLY A 265 -12.37 6.72 -12.38
N LEU A 266 -11.21 6.33 -11.86
CA LEU A 266 -10.53 5.06 -12.15
C LEU A 266 -10.41 4.16 -10.92
N ASP A 267 -10.58 2.85 -11.12
CA ASP A 267 -10.59 1.89 -10.01
C ASP A 267 -9.18 1.56 -9.47
N ILE A 268 -8.16 1.51 -10.35
CA ILE A 268 -6.85 0.94 -10.03
C ILE A 268 -5.67 1.73 -10.64
N GLY A 269 -4.69 2.08 -9.81
CA GLY A 269 -3.38 2.54 -10.25
C GLY A 269 -2.39 1.38 -10.36
N VAL A 270 -1.85 1.15 -11.56
CA VAL A 270 -0.73 0.23 -11.78
C VAL A 270 0.57 1.02 -11.65
N VAL A 271 1.24 0.90 -10.49
CA VAL A 271 2.42 1.72 -10.18
C VAL A 271 3.62 1.23 -10.96
N THR A 272 4.24 2.13 -11.72
CA THR A 272 5.37 1.87 -12.62
C THR A 272 6.73 2.27 -12.05
N ALA A 273 6.74 3.20 -11.09
CA ALA A 273 7.92 3.67 -10.39
C ALA A 273 7.54 4.33 -9.06
N ILE A 274 8.50 4.41 -8.14
CA ILE A 274 8.41 5.10 -6.85
C ILE A 274 9.41 6.26 -6.88
N ALA A 275 8.96 7.47 -6.48
CA ALA A 275 9.80 8.65 -6.40
C ALA A 275 11.01 8.44 -5.47
N ALA A 276 12.07 9.22 -5.68
CA ALA A 276 13.32 9.16 -4.94
C ALA A 276 13.24 10.03 -3.67
N PRO A 277 13.19 9.46 -2.45
CA PRO A 277 13.02 10.24 -1.23
C PRO A 277 14.36 10.65 -0.60
N ALA A 278 14.37 11.81 0.05
CA ALA A 278 15.45 12.24 0.91
C ALA A 278 14.90 13.01 2.13
N SER A 279 15.60 12.93 3.25
CA SER A 279 15.31 13.74 4.43
C SER A 279 16.59 14.36 5.01
N LEU A 280 16.44 15.57 5.54
CA LEU A 280 17.53 16.40 6.05
C LEU A 280 17.22 16.83 7.48
N LYS A 281 18.22 16.77 8.35
CA LYS A 281 18.22 17.34 9.70
C LYS A 281 19.13 18.55 9.74
N VAL A 282 18.62 19.69 10.22
CA VAL A 282 19.34 20.96 10.24
C VAL A 282 19.17 21.66 11.57
N GLU A 283 20.28 22.06 12.19
CA GLU A 283 20.27 22.84 13.42
C GLU A 283 21.01 24.18 13.29
N PHE A 284 20.45 25.22 13.92
CA PHE A 284 21.14 26.50 14.14
C PHE A 284 21.31 26.79 15.62
N GLU A 285 22.49 27.32 16.00
CA GLU A 285 22.83 27.76 17.36
C GLU A 285 23.15 29.26 17.39
N GLY A 286 22.48 29.98 18.29
CA GLY A 286 22.67 31.40 18.60
C GLY A 286 22.77 31.63 20.12
N ASN A 287 22.93 32.89 20.54
CA ASN A 287 23.20 33.20 21.94
C ASN A 287 21.94 33.19 22.83
N GLY A 288 20.75 33.30 22.24
CA GLY A 288 19.48 33.47 22.96
C GLY A 288 19.42 34.74 23.81
N GLY A 289 18.69 34.68 24.92
CA GLY A 289 18.60 35.73 25.94
C GLY A 289 17.20 36.32 26.13
N HIS A 290 17.07 37.27 27.06
CA HIS A 290 15.76 37.82 27.45
C HIS A 290 15.14 38.68 26.34
N ALA A 291 13.97 38.26 25.83
CA ALA A 291 13.34 38.85 24.64
C ALA A 291 12.94 40.33 24.81
N GLY A 292 12.71 40.80 26.04
CA GLY A 292 12.42 42.21 26.33
C GLY A 292 13.65 43.09 26.58
N ALA A 293 14.86 42.53 26.68
CA ALA A 293 16.07 43.29 27.10
C ALA A 293 17.20 43.27 26.07
N VAL A 294 17.41 42.16 25.34
CA VAL A 294 18.43 42.11 24.29
C VAL A 294 17.92 42.90 23.08
N LEU A 295 18.48 44.09 22.85
CA LEU A 295 18.11 44.96 21.72
C LEU A 295 18.44 44.29 20.38
N MET A 296 17.61 44.55 19.37
CA MET A 296 17.66 43.87 18.06
C MET A 296 19.05 43.81 17.39
N PRO A 297 19.90 44.88 17.41
CA PRO A 297 21.22 44.84 16.77
C PRO A 297 22.21 43.79 17.34
N TYR A 298 21.95 43.29 18.55
CA TYR A 298 22.82 42.34 19.26
C TYR A 298 22.34 40.88 19.18
N ARG A 299 21.25 40.60 18.45
CA ARG A 299 20.69 39.26 18.33
C ARG A 299 21.33 38.46 17.20
N ASN A 300 21.55 37.18 17.46
CA ASN A 300 21.74 36.12 16.48
C ASN A 300 20.66 35.05 16.72
N ASP A 301 19.44 35.37 16.31
CA ASP A 301 18.22 34.59 16.60
C ASP A 301 18.15 33.32 15.75
N ALA A 302 18.19 32.15 16.39
CA ALA A 302 18.16 30.85 15.70
C ALA A 302 16.79 30.56 15.07
N GLY A 303 15.69 30.95 15.72
CA GLY A 303 14.34 30.72 15.19
C GLY A 303 14.08 31.50 13.91
N LEU A 304 14.63 32.71 13.79
CA LEU A 304 14.58 33.46 12.54
C LEU A 304 15.49 32.89 11.43
N ALA A 305 16.55 32.14 11.78
CA ALA A 305 17.34 31.39 10.80
C ALA A 305 16.56 30.16 10.28
N ALA A 306 15.87 29.44 11.16
CA ALA A 306 14.96 28.35 10.77
C ALA A 306 13.83 28.84 9.84
N ALA A 307 13.18 29.96 10.18
CA ALA A 307 12.14 30.55 9.33
C ALA A 307 12.65 30.97 7.94
N GLU A 308 13.85 31.55 7.85
CA GLU A 308 14.48 31.86 6.56
C GLU A 308 14.82 30.59 5.76
N LEU A 309 15.18 29.49 6.41
CA LEU A 309 15.49 28.22 5.74
C LEU A 309 14.22 27.52 5.23
N ALA A 310 13.14 27.50 5.99
CA ALA A 310 11.88 26.88 5.58
C ALA A 310 11.32 27.52 4.30
N LEU A 311 11.33 28.85 4.21
CA LEU A 311 10.96 29.57 2.98
C LEU A 311 11.95 29.33 1.82
N ALA A 312 13.22 29.05 2.13
CA ALA A 312 14.19 28.68 1.11
C ALA A 312 13.94 27.27 0.55
N VAL A 313 13.46 26.31 1.35
CA VAL A 313 13.04 24.98 0.88
C VAL A 313 11.95 25.10 -0.17
N GLU A 314 10.83 25.75 0.16
CA GLU A 314 9.70 26.00 -0.76
C GLU A 314 10.19 26.63 -2.08
N LYS A 315 10.94 27.74 -1.98
CA LYS A 315 11.52 28.42 -3.13
C LYS A 315 12.38 27.49 -4.01
N HIS A 316 13.24 26.67 -3.40
CA HIS A 316 14.13 25.78 -4.16
C HIS A 316 13.42 24.58 -4.80
N VAL A 317 12.31 24.12 -4.22
CA VAL A 317 11.39 23.15 -4.82
C VAL A 317 10.71 23.75 -6.05
N LEU A 318 10.15 24.96 -5.93
CA LEU A 318 9.48 25.67 -7.03
C LEU A 318 10.45 26.03 -8.17
N GLU A 319 11.72 26.35 -7.85
CA GLU A 319 12.81 26.56 -8.82
C GLU A 319 13.19 25.30 -9.63
N SER A 320 12.56 24.14 -9.40
CA SER A 320 12.75 22.93 -10.21
C SER A 320 11.96 22.95 -11.53
N GLU A 321 10.96 23.83 -11.63
CA GLU A 321 9.98 23.93 -12.74
C GLU A 321 9.21 22.62 -13.03
N SER A 322 9.19 21.66 -12.09
CA SER A 322 8.44 20.41 -12.21
C SER A 322 7.43 20.24 -11.07
N ILE A 323 6.22 19.82 -11.43
CA ILE A 323 5.14 19.47 -10.50
C ILE A 323 5.44 18.18 -9.69
N ASP A 324 6.46 17.41 -10.11
CA ASP A 324 6.83 16.16 -9.43
C ASP A 324 7.85 16.37 -8.30
N THR A 325 8.45 17.55 -8.20
CA THR A 325 9.32 17.94 -7.11
C THR A 325 8.49 18.38 -5.91
N VAL A 326 8.74 17.79 -4.74
CA VAL A 326 8.13 18.22 -3.47
C VAL A 326 9.20 18.48 -2.42
N GLY A 327 8.88 19.32 -1.45
CA GLY A 327 9.71 19.47 -0.25
C GLY A 327 9.00 20.27 0.83
N THR A 328 9.16 19.82 2.07
CA THR A 328 8.33 20.19 3.22
C THR A 328 9.20 20.29 4.46
N VAL A 329 9.01 21.34 5.26
CA VAL A 329 9.51 21.39 6.64
C VAL A 329 8.41 20.88 7.56
N GLY A 330 8.44 19.59 7.88
CA GLY A 330 7.42 18.94 8.71
C GLY A 330 7.63 19.19 10.20
N ILE A 331 8.89 19.36 10.62
CA ILE A 331 9.27 19.63 12.01
C ILE A 331 10.08 20.93 12.04
N LEU A 332 9.67 21.85 12.92
CA LEU A 332 10.42 23.05 13.27
C LEU A 332 10.28 23.30 14.76
N GLU A 333 11.35 23.04 15.52
CA GLU A 333 11.38 23.18 16.97
C GLU A 333 12.29 24.33 17.40
N LEU A 334 11.93 25.01 18.50
CA LEU A 334 12.68 26.14 19.04
C LEU A 334 13.05 25.89 20.49
N HIS A 335 14.33 26.03 20.83
CA HIS A 335 14.82 25.95 22.20
C HIS A 335 15.19 27.35 22.73
N PRO A 336 14.71 27.75 23.93
CA PRO A 336 14.02 26.94 24.95
C PRO A 336 12.48 26.94 24.84
N GLY A 337 11.88 27.44 23.75
CA GLY A 337 10.43 27.35 23.53
C GLY A 337 9.57 28.28 24.41
N ALA A 338 10.16 29.31 25.03
CA ALA A 338 9.45 30.25 25.90
C ALA A 338 9.24 31.62 25.22
N ILE A 339 8.03 32.16 25.29
CA ILE A 339 7.61 33.43 24.62
C ILE A 339 8.50 34.65 24.94
N ASN A 340 9.11 34.67 26.12
CA ASN A 340 9.99 35.75 26.59
C ASN A 340 11.49 35.43 26.48
N SER A 341 11.87 34.34 25.81
CA SER A 341 13.25 33.95 25.55
C SER A 341 13.52 33.90 24.04
N ILE A 342 14.60 34.54 23.61
CA ILE A 342 15.09 34.47 22.24
C ILE A 342 15.59 33.04 21.99
N PRO A 343 15.21 32.36 20.90
CA PRO A 343 15.69 31.01 20.60
C PRO A 343 17.22 30.97 20.49
N SER A 344 17.85 30.18 21.35
CA SER A 344 19.28 29.88 21.30
C SER A 344 19.57 28.66 20.42
N LYS A 345 18.59 27.76 20.22
CA LYS A 345 18.65 26.77 19.15
C LYS A 345 17.35 26.66 18.37
N SER A 346 17.46 26.18 17.14
CA SER A 346 16.32 25.74 16.33
C SER A 346 16.69 24.47 15.58
N HIS A 347 15.78 23.51 15.54
CA HIS A 347 15.90 22.23 14.87
C HIS A 347 14.86 22.13 13.75
N LEU A 348 15.25 21.62 12.58
CA LEU A 348 14.38 21.40 11.43
C LEU A 348 14.56 19.99 10.89
N GLU A 349 13.45 19.34 10.56
CA GLU A 349 13.45 18.13 9.71
C GLU A 349 12.70 18.41 8.41
N ILE A 350 13.39 18.16 7.30
CA ILE A 350 12.99 18.56 5.95
C ILE A 350 12.88 17.30 5.09
N ASP A 351 11.70 17.05 4.52
CA ASP A 351 11.48 16.03 3.50
C ASP A 351 11.64 16.67 2.10
N THR A 352 12.24 15.97 1.14
CA THR A 352 12.16 16.36 -0.28
C THR A 352 12.27 15.14 -1.21
N ARG A 353 11.43 15.11 -2.24
CA ARG A 353 11.27 13.97 -3.15
C ARG A 353 11.08 14.44 -4.59
N ASP A 354 11.47 13.59 -5.52
CA ASP A 354 11.19 13.75 -6.95
C ASP A 354 11.32 12.39 -7.64
N ILE A 355 10.64 12.18 -8.77
CA ILE A 355 10.91 11.02 -9.63
C ILE A 355 12.25 11.13 -10.36
N ASP A 356 12.72 12.36 -10.63
CA ASP A 356 14.06 12.63 -11.16
C ASP A 356 15.07 12.87 -10.02
N GLU A 357 15.96 11.89 -9.81
CA GLU A 357 16.97 11.93 -8.77
C GLU A 357 17.92 13.14 -8.90
N ALA A 358 18.31 13.55 -10.11
CA ALA A 358 19.23 14.67 -10.31
C ALA A 358 18.58 16.02 -9.97
N ARG A 359 17.27 16.16 -10.24
CA ARG A 359 16.46 17.32 -9.86
C ARG A 359 16.29 17.41 -8.35
N ARG A 360 15.91 16.31 -7.67
CA ARG A 360 15.91 16.19 -6.20
C ARG A 360 17.27 16.52 -5.57
N ASN A 361 18.35 16.00 -6.13
CA ASN A 361 19.72 16.27 -5.65
C ASN A 361 20.10 17.75 -5.81
N THR A 362 19.59 18.43 -6.84
CA THR A 362 19.78 19.87 -7.04
C THR A 362 19.05 20.70 -5.96
N VAL A 363 17.84 20.30 -5.56
CA VAL A 363 17.10 20.93 -4.45
C VAL A 363 17.86 20.80 -3.14
N ILE A 364 18.33 19.59 -2.77
CA ILE A 364 19.13 19.36 -1.55
C ILE A 364 20.36 20.25 -1.51
N LYS A 365 21.11 20.33 -2.63
CA LYS A 365 22.30 21.17 -2.73
C LYS A 365 21.97 22.66 -2.49
N LYS A 366 20.90 23.17 -3.12
CA LYS A 366 20.45 24.55 -2.93
C LYS A 366 20.00 24.83 -1.48
N ILE A 367 19.34 23.87 -0.82
CA ILE A 367 18.97 23.96 0.61
C ILE A 367 20.23 24.09 1.47
N GLN A 368 21.27 23.28 1.22
CA GLN A 368 22.54 23.36 1.94
C GLN A 368 23.27 24.70 1.73
N GLU A 369 23.28 25.21 0.49
CA GLU A 369 23.84 26.53 0.14
C GLU A 369 23.08 27.67 0.84
N SER A 370 21.74 27.58 0.90
CA SER A 370 20.89 28.52 1.64
C SER A 370 21.13 28.46 3.16
N ALA A 371 21.20 27.27 3.77
CA ALA A 371 21.47 27.12 5.20
C ALA A 371 22.80 27.79 5.61
N ASN A 372 23.86 27.57 4.81
CA ASN A 372 25.16 28.22 5.00
C ASN A 372 25.11 29.75 4.83
N THR A 373 24.31 30.24 3.88
CA THR A 373 24.14 31.68 3.61
C THR A 373 23.37 32.36 4.74
N ILE A 374 22.29 31.73 5.22
CA ILE A 374 21.47 32.18 6.34
C ILE A 374 22.30 32.22 7.62
N ALA A 375 23.05 31.17 7.94
CA ALA A 375 23.91 31.13 9.12
C ALA A 375 24.87 32.33 9.20
N LYS A 376 25.58 32.62 8.09
CA LYS A 376 26.49 33.77 7.95
C LYS A 376 25.75 35.10 8.12
N LYS A 377 24.61 35.28 7.46
CA LYS A 377 23.79 36.51 7.51
C LYS A 377 23.24 36.78 8.92
N ARG A 378 22.75 35.73 9.59
CA ARG A 378 22.15 35.76 10.93
C ARG A 378 23.17 35.74 12.07
N LYS A 379 24.45 35.47 11.78
CA LYS A 379 25.54 35.31 12.76
C LYS A 379 25.27 34.17 13.77
N VAL A 380 24.59 33.14 13.30
CA VAL A 380 24.37 31.87 14.02
C VAL A 380 25.34 30.82 13.50
N LYS A 381 25.64 29.83 14.33
CA LYS A 381 26.37 28.62 13.91
C LYS A 381 25.36 27.66 13.27
N LEU A 382 25.67 27.13 12.10
CA LEU A 382 25.04 25.90 11.57
C LEU A 382 25.67 24.75 12.36
N SER A 383 24.98 24.19 13.35
CA SER A 383 25.54 23.17 14.25
C SER A 383 25.45 21.77 13.67
N GLU A 384 24.37 21.49 12.93
CA GLU A 384 24.19 20.27 12.16
C GLU A 384 23.62 20.59 10.77
N PHE A 385 24.13 19.90 9.76
CA PHE A 385 23.45 19.72 8.48
C PHE A 385 23.70 18.26 8.06
N LYS A 386 22.74 17.39 8.34
CA LYS A 386 22.84 15.95 8.13
C LYS A 386 21.80 15.52 7.10
N ILE A 387 22.27 14.94 6.01
CA ILE A 387 21.42 14.15 5.12
C ILE A 387 21.16 12.83 5.86
N VAL A 388 19.91 12.60 6.26
CA VAL A 388 19.52 11.42 7.05
C VAL A 388 19.36 10.22 6.12
N ASN A 389 18.68 10.42 4.99
CA ASN A 389 18.66 9.50 3.87
C ASN A 389 18.59 10.27 2.53
N GLN A 390 19.05 9.63 1.46
CA GLN A 390 18.97 10.14 0.08
C GLN A 390 18.93 8.94 -0.85
N ASP A 391 17.77 8.32 -0.97
CA ASP A 391 17.59 7.04 -1.68
C ASP A 391 17.29 7.27 -3.17
N PRO A 392 17.81 6.43 -4.09
CA PRO A 392 17.43 6.46 -5.50
C PRO A 392 15.97 5.99 -5.68
N PRO A 393 15.32 6.33 -6.82
CA PRO A 393 13.99 5.83 -7.13
C PRO A 393 14.02 4.33 -7.46
N ALA A 394 12.86 3.66 -7.40
CA ALA A 394 12.69 2.30 -7.90
C ALA A 394 11.76 2.27 -9.12
N LEU A 395 12.03 1.35 -10.04
CA LEU A 395 11.10 0.99 -11.12
C LEU A 395 10.40 -0.31 -10.75
N SER A 396 9.10 -0.39 -10.99
CA SER A 396 8.35 -1.65 -10.94
C SER A 396 8.76 -2.53 -12.12
N ASP A 397 8.80 -3.84 -11.88
CA ASP A 397 9.20 -4.83 -12.89
C ASP A 397 8.17 -4.94 -14.03
N LYS A 398 8.65 -5.16 -15.26
CA LYS A 398 7.80 -5.15 -16.46
C LYS A 398 6.87 -6.36 -16.57
N LEU A 399 7.26 -7.53 -16.04
CA LEU A 399 6.36 -8.68 -15.95
C LEU A 399 5.30 -8.43 -14.87
N VAL A 400 5.71 -7.90 -13.70
CA VAL A 400 4.78 -7.59 -12.60
C VAL A 400 3.74 -6.55 -13.01
N ILE A 401 4.15 -5.42 -13.61
CA ILE A 401 3.24 -4.40 -14.20
C ILE A 401 2.24 -5.07 -15.15
N LYS A 402 2.71 -5.94 -16.05
CA LYS A 402 1.87 -6.63 -17.03
C LYS A 402 0.83 -7.52 -16.32
N LYS A 403 1.22 -8.32 -15.33
CA LYS A 403 0.31 -9.21 -14.60
C LYS A 403 -0.75 -8.43 -13.81
N MET A 404 -0.41 -7.27 -13.23
CA MET A 404 -1.35 -6.39 -12.53
C MET A 404 -2.38 -5.77 -13.49
N ALA A 405 -1.93 -5.27 -14.65
CA ALA A 405 -2.83 -4.73 -15.68
C ALA A 405 -3.74 -5.80 -16.31
N GLU A 406 -3.21 -7.01 -16.56
CA GLU A 406 -3.99 -8.18 -16.97
C GLU A 406 -5.05 -8.54 -15.91
N ALA A 407 -4.68 -8.53 -14.62
CA ALA A 407 -5.61 -8.80 -13.53
C ALA A 407 -6.73 -7.76 -13.42
N ALA A 408 -6.42 -6.46 -13.49
CA ALA A 408 -7.44 -5.41 -13.52
C ALA A 408 -8.38 -5.55 -14.73
N THR A 409 -7.82 -5.82 -15.91
CA THR A 409 -8.60 -6.05 -17.15
C THR A 409 -9.54 -7.26 -17.02
N GLU A 410 -9.06 -8.39 -16.51
CA GLU A 410 -9.87 -9.61 -16.31
C GLU A 410 -10.98 -9.45 -15.26
N LEU A 411 -10.81 -8.51 -14.32
CA LEU A 411 -11.82 -8.13 -13.33
C LEU A 411 -12.78 -7.05 -13.83
N ASN A 412 -12.59 -6.53 -15.05
CA ASN A 412 -13.31 -5.40 -15.64
C ASN A 412 -13.15 -4.09 -14.85
N LEU A 413 -11.99 -3.90 -14.22
CA LEU A 413 -11.62 -2.69 -13.49
C LEU A 413 -10.84 -1.73 -14.41
N SER A 414 -11.27 -0.48 -14.42
CA SER A 414 -10.59 0.61 -15.09
C SER A 414 -9.26 0.90 -14.39
N HIS A 415 -8.22 1.17 -15.17
CA HIS A 415 -6.88 1.32 -14.60
C HIS A 415 -5.97 2.19 -15.45
N LYS A 416 -4.97 2.81 -14.81
CA LYS A 416 -3.90 3.57 -15.47
C LYS A 416 -2.53 3.16 -14.97
N MET A 417 -1.52 3.43 -15.79
CA MET A 417 -0.12 3.44 -15.36
C MET A 417 0.17 4.76 -14.65
N MET A 418 0.80 4.72 -13.48
CA MET A 418 1.18 5.92 -12.73
C MET A 418 2.47 5.73 -11.92
N ILE A 419 2.90 6.76 -11.19
CA ILE A 419 4.02 6.71 -10.23
C ILE A 419 3.49 6.84 -8.81
N SER A 420 4.21 6.29 -7.83
CA SER A 420 4.03 6.70 -6.44
C SER A 420 4.86 7.96 -6.16
N ARG A 421 4.22 8.96 -5.53
CA ARG A 421 4.90 10.15 -4.97
C ARG A 421 5.38 9.89 -3.54
N ALA A 422 4.66 9.05 -2.81
CA ALA A 422 5.12 8.49 -1.55
C ALA A 422 6.26 7.48 -1.78
N TYR A 423 7.10 7.29 -0.76
CA TYR A 423 7.95 6.11 -0.65
C TYR A 423 7.17 5.02 0.11
N HIS A 424 7.61 3.77 -0.02
CA HIS A 424 6.98 2.58 0.58
C HIS A 424 8.04 1.51 0.80
N ASP A 425 7.75 0.45 1.55
CA ASP A 425 8.63 -0.72 1.68
C ASP A 425 8.98 -1.36 0.31
N SER A 426 8.08 -1.28 -0.68
CA SER A 426 8.35 -1.60 -2.10
C SER A 426 9.64 -0.99 -2.67
N LEU A 427 10.03 0.22 -2.24
CA LEU A 427 11.25 0.90 -2.69
C LEU A 427 12.52 0.10 -2.38
N PHE A 428 12.51 -0.62 -1.26
CA PHE A 428 13.63 -1.45 -0.80
C PHE A 428 13.47 -2.90 -1.22
N MET A 429 12.24 -3.44 -1.25
CA MET A 429 11.95 -4.77 -1.77
C MET A 429 12.35 -4.91 -3.26
N ALA A 430 12.25 -3.85 -4.05
CA ALA A 430 12.76 -3.80 -5.43
C ALA A 430 14.27 -4.09 -5.58
N ARG A 431 15.06 -4.00 -4.50
CA ARG A 431 16.49 -4.37 -4.48
C ARG A 431 16.68 -5.89 -4.38
N ILE A 432 15.69 -6.60 -3.84
CA ILE A 432 15.70 -8.04 -3.51
C ILE A 432 15.01 -8.86 -4.61
N SER A 433 13.85 -8.42 -5.09
CA SER A 433 12.99 -9.14 -6.04
C SER A 433 12.32 -8.19 -7.05
N PRO A 434 11.81 -8.70 -8.18
CA PRO A 434 10.81 -7.99 -8.98
C PRO A 434 9.71 -7.40 -8.09
N MET A 435 9.35 -6.14 -8.31
CA MET A 435 8.41 -5.39 -7.48
C MET A 435 7.29 -4.79 -8.33
N GLY A 436 6.09 -4.66 -7.76
CA GLY A 436 5.06 -3.76 -8.27
C GLY A 436 4.09 -3.36 -7.18
N MET A 437 3.35 -2.28 -7.40
CA MET A 437 2.29 -1.85 -6.49
C MET A 437 0.95 -1.66 -7.20
N ILE A 438 -0.11 -1.89 -6.43
CA ILE A 438 -1.51 -1.67 -6.78
C ILE A 438 -1.98 -0.49 -5.92
N PHE A 439 -2.35 0.62 -6.56
CA PHE A 439 -3.02 1.73 -5.90
C PHE A 439 -4.53 1.62 -6.05
N ILE A 440 -5.24 2.03 -5.00
CA ILE A 440 -6.69 2.27 -4.97
C ILE A 440 -6.98 3.75 -4.67
N PRO A 441 -8.15 4.27 -5.09
CA PRO A 441 -8.58 5.62 -4.75
C PRO A 441 -8.57 5.91 -3.25
N CYS A 442 -8.33 7.18 -2.91
CA CYS A 442 -8.56 7.72 -1.58
C CYS A 442 -9.17 9.12 -1.66
N TYR A 443 -10.10 9.42 -0.75
CA TYR A 443 -10.96 10.60 -0.80
C TYR A 443 -10.13 11.88 -0.83
N LYS A 444 -10.26 12.65 -1.90
CA LYS A 444 -9.52 13.91 -2.15
C LYS A 444 -8.00 13.78 -2.11
N GLY A 445 -7.45 12.57 -2.28
CA GLY A 445 -6.03 12.29 -2.05
C GLY A 445 -5.57 12.53 -0.62
N TYR A 446 -6.48 12.48 0.36
CA TYR A 446 -6.14 12.71 1.76
C TYR A 446 -5.44 11.50 2.35
N SER A 447 -4.25 11.73 2.90
CA SER A 447 -3.48 10.78 3.72
C SER A 447 -2.64 11.55 4.75
N HIS A 448 -1.97 10.85 5.68
CA HIS A 448 -1.22 11.44 6.81
C HIS A 448 -2.05 12.39 7.71
N LYS A 449 -3.39 12.23 7.74
CA LYS A 449 -4.35 13.02 8.54
C LYS A 449 -5.69 12.26 8.69
N PRO A 450 -6.59 12.61 9.64
CA PRO A 450 -7.74 11.77 9.97
C PRO A 450 -8.88 11.79 8.95
N GLU A 451 -8.88 12.72 7.97
CA GLU A 451 -9.85 12.70 6.86
C GLU A 451 -9.47 11.73 5.73
N GLU A 452 -8.38 10.98 5.87
CA GLU A 452 -8.03 9.86 4.99
C GLU A 452 -9.15 8.81 4.97
N TYR A 453 -9.57 8.45 3.76
CA TYR A 453 -10.62 7.46 3.54
C TYR A 453 -10.44 6.77 2.19
N SER A 454 -10.59 5.45 2.17
CA SER A 454 -10.82 4.66 0.95
C SER A 454 -12.08 3.84 1.15
N SER A 455 -12.93 3.69 0.12
CA SER A 455 -14.22 3.05 0.32
C SER A 455 -14.08 1.52 0.44
N PRO A 456 -15.06 0.82 1.06
CA PRO A 456 -15.09 -0.63 1.07
C PRO A 456 -15.08 -1.25 -0.35
N GLU A 457 -15.57 -0.54 -1.37
CA GLU A 457 -15.54 -0.98 -2.77
C GLU A 457 -14.14 -0.84 -3.37
N ASP A 458 -13.48 0.31 -3.19
CA ASP A 458 -12.10 0.56 -3.63
C ASP A 458 -11.14 -0.49 -3.04
N MET A 459 -11.23 -0.70 -1.72
CA MET A 459 -10.44 -1.71 -1.01
C MET A 459 -10.73 -3.12 -1.53
N ALA A 460 -11.99 -3.48 -1.75
CA ALA A 460 -12.36 -4.78 -2.31
C ALA A 460 -11.83 -4.96 -3.75
N ASN A 461 -11.82 -3.91 -4.56
CA ASN A 461 -11.27 -3.94 -5.92
C ASN A 461 -9.75 -4.13 -5.90
N GLY A 462 -9.03 -3.39 -5.05
CA GLY A 462 -7.59 -3.60 -4.80
C GLY A 462 -7.26 -5.03 -4.34
N VAL A 463 -8.04 -5.57 -3.39
CA VAL A 463 -7.89 -6.95 -2.89
C VAL A 463 -8.13 -7.99 -4.00
N LYS A 464 -9.10 -7.80 -4.90
CA LYS A 464 -9.31 -8.70 -6.05
C LYS A 464 -8.12 -8.66 -7.02
N VAL A 465 -7.60 -7.47 -7.36
CA VAL A 465 -6.43 -7.33 -8.24
C VAL A 465 -5.20 -7.96 -7.60
N LEU A 466 -4.98 -7.76 -6.30
CA LEU A 466 -3.91 -8.40 -5.56
C LEU A 466 -4.04 -9.92 -5.60
N SER A 467 -5.22 -10.45 -5.25
CA SER A 467 -5.53 -11.89 -5.30
C SER A 467 -5.22 -12.51 -6.66
N LEU A 468 -5.70 -11.90 -7.75
CA LEU A 468 -5.52 -12.42 -9.10
C LEU A 468 -4.07 -12.27 -9.60
N THR A 469 -3.38 -11.21 -9.22
CA THR A 469 -1.94 -11.01 -9.50
C THR A 469 -1.09 -12.07 -8.80
N LEU A 470 -1.33 -12.32 -7.50
CA LEU A 470 -0.67 -13.36 -6.72
C LEU A 470 -0.91 -14.76 -7.31
N ALA A 471 -2.15 -15.06 -7.72
CA ALA A 471 -2.48 -16.31 -8.37
C ALA A 471 -1.72 -16.50 -9.70
N LYS A 472 -1.68 -15.48 -10.56
CA LYS A 472 -0.93 -15.49 -11.82
C LYS A 472 0.57 -15.72 -11.59
N LEU A 473 1.19 -14.97 -10.68
CA LEU A 473 2.63 -15.07 -10.39
C LEU A 473 3.02 -16.36 -9.66
N SER A 474 2.11 -16.94 -8.86
CA SER A 474 2.35 -18.22 -8.20
C SER A 474 2.53 -19.35 -9.21
N LEU A 475 1.76 -19.34 -10.31
CA LEU A 475 1.71 -20.40 -11.32
C LEU A 475 2.72 -20.27 -12.47
N ASP A 476 3.36 -19.11 -12.64
CA ASP A 476 4.22 -18.76 -13.82
C ASP A 476 5.51 -19.60 -13.99
#